data_AF-A0A1J3EIU8-F1
#
_entry.id   AF-A0A1J3EIU8-F1
#
_cell.length_a   1.000
_cell.length_b   1.000
_cell.length_c   1.000
_cell.angle_alpha   90.00
_cell.angle_beta   90.00
_cell.angle_gamma   90.00
#
_symmetry.space_group_name_H-M   'P 1'
#
loop_
_entity.id
_entity.type
_entity.pdbx_description
1 polymer ?
#
loop_
_entity_poly.entity_id
_entity_poly.type
_entity_poly.pdbx_seq_one_letter_code
_entity_poly.pdbx_strand_id
1 'polypeptide(L)'
;KLLDPSDCCFSLRLLLHCRRLNRVERKKMTTPQVKTGLFVGLNKGHVVTRRELAPRPNSRKGKTSKRILLVRGVIREVAGF
;
A
#
# COMPACT_ATOMS: atom_id res chain seq x y z
N LYS A 1 -22.09 -33.53 21.39
CA LYS A 1 -20.64 -33.23 21.49
C LYS A 1 -20.52 -31.74 21.31
N LEU A 2 -20.18 -31.09 22.42
CA LEU A 2 -20.01 -29.66 22.57
C LEU A 2 -19.29 -29.07 21.34
N LEU A 3 -19.82 -27.97 20.82
CA LEU A 3 -19.01 -27.02 20.05
C LEU A 3 -18.02 -26.41 21.04
N ASP A 4 -16.73 -26.64 20.81
CA ASP A 4 -15.66 -26.09 21.64
C ASP A 4 -15.61 -24.55 21.52
N PRO A 5 -15.63 -23.80 22.65
CA PRO A 5 -15.63 -22.33 22.64
C PRO A 5 -14.35 -21.68 22.06
N SER A 6 -13.31 -22.46 21.77
CA SER A 6 -12.01 -21.99 21.26
C SER A 6 -12.02 -21.59 19.78
N ASP A 7 -12.95 -22.11 18.96
CA ASP A 7 -13.02 -21.80 17.52
C ASP A 7 -13.75 -20.47 17.24
N CYS A 8 -14.61 -20.03 18.16
CA CYS A 8 -15.25 -18.72 18.12
C CYS A 8 -14.26 -17.56 18.41
N CYS A 9 -13.09 -17.86 18.98
CA CYS A 9 -12.07 -16.84 19.26
C CYS A 9 -11.23 -16.49 18.02
N PHE A 10 -11.18 -17.38 17.02
CA PHE A 10 -10.44 -17.13 15.78
C PHE A 10 -11.23 -16.26 14.78
N SER A 11 -12.56 -16.38 14.79
CA SER A 11 -13.45 -15.65 13.87
C SER A 11 -13.58 -14.16 14.20
N LEU A 12 -13.68 -13.79 15.48
CA LEU A 12 -13.73 -12.38 15.89
C LEU A 12 -12.37 -11.66 15.78
N ARG A 13 -11.24 -12.39 15.82
CA ARG A 13 -9.91 -11.77 15.68
C ARG A 13 -9.56 -11.41 14.24
N LEU A 14 -10.10 -12.11 13.25
CA LEU A 14 -9.93 -11.78 11.82
C LEU A 14 -10.83 -10.63 11.36
N LEU A 15 -12.03 -10.50 11.95
CA LEU A 15 -12.97 -9.41 11.67
C LEU A 15 -12.47 -8.04 12.21
N LEU A 16 -11.71 -8.02 13.30
CA LEU A 16 -11.03 -6.81 13.80
C LEU A 16 -9.71 -6.51 13.07
N HIS A 17 -9.12 -7.47 12.35
CA HIS A 17 -7.95 -7.21 11.50
C HIS A 17 -8.31 -6.65 10.10
N CYS A 18 -9.57 -6.81 9.68
CA CYS A 18 -10.00 -6.40 8.34
C CYS A 18 -10.34 -4.88 8.20
N ARG A 19 -10.39 -4.13 9.31
CA ARG A 19 -10.61 -2.67 9.29
C ARG A 19 -9.32 -1.83 9.16
N ARG A 20 -8.14 -2.46 8.99
CA ARG A 20 -6.85 -1.76 8.96
C ARG A 20 -5.96 -2.00 7.74
N LEU A 21 -6.47 -2.58 6.64
CA LEU A 21 -5.68 -2.81 5.42
C LEU A 21 -6.25 -2.17 4.14
N ASN A 22 -7.01 -1.07 4.28
CA ASN A 22 -7.30 -0.16 3.16
C ASN A 22 -6.90 1.27 3.53
N ARG A 23 -5.63 1.49 3.89
CA ARG A 23 -5.05 2.83 3.75
C ARG A 23 -4.69 3.00 2.26
N VAL A 24 -5.72 3.35 1.49
CA VAL A 24 -5.55 3.88 0.14
C VAL A 24 -4.62 5.09 0.25
N GLU A 25 -3.53 5.00 -0.51
CA GLU A 25 -2.54 6.04 -0.83
C GLU A 25 -1.85 6.78 0.34
N ARG A 26 -0.65 6.31 0.70
CA ARG A 26 0.45 7.26 0.98
C ARG A 26 1.25 7.41 -0.30
N LYS A 27 0.80 8.27 -1.21
CA LYS A 27 1.76 8.98 -2.05
C LYS A 27 2.70 9.71 -1.10
N LYS A 28 4.01 9.45 -1.18
CA LYS A 28 5.00 10.34 -0.60
C LYS A 28 4.82 11.68 -1.32
N MET A 29 4.12 12.61 -0.70
CA MET A 29 4.18 14.02 -1.05
C MET A 29 5.54 14.49 -0.55
N THR A 30 6.59 14.13 -1.28
CA THR A 30 7.82 14.91 -1.25
C THR A 30 7.46 16.15 -2.04
N THR A 31 7.43 17.30 -1.36
CA THR A 31 7.35 18.58 -2.03
C THR A 31 8.45 18.61 -3.09
N PRO A 32 8.11 18.88 -4.36
CA PRO A 32 9.13 18.94 -5.39
C PRO A 32 10.11 20.06 -5.01
N GLN A 33 11.36 19.68 -4.75
CA GLN A 33 12.39 20.63 -4.32
C GLN A 33 12.50 21.76 -5.35
N VAL A 34 12.50 23.00 -4.86
CA VAL A 34 12.62 24.19 -5.70
C VAL A 34 14.01 24.19 -6.33
N LYS A 35 14.06 24.29 -7.65
CA LYS A 35 15.33 24.33 -8.38
C LYS A 35 15.96 25.71 -8.23
N THR A 36 17.28 25.76 -8.09
CA THR A 36 18.05 26.98 -7.77
C THR A 36 18.52 27.76 -9.00
N GLY A 37 18.14 27.35 -10.22
CA GLY A 37 18.57 28.03 -11.46
C GLY A 37 20.04 27.81 -11.81
N LEU A 38 20.77 27.00 -11.03
CA LEU A 38 22.17 26.70 -11.25
C LEU A 38 22.36 25.70 -12.42
N PHE A 39 23.43 25.87 -13.20
CA PHE A 39 23.82 24.99 -14.30
C PHE A 39 24.39 23.64 -13.81
N VAL A 40 25.19 23.67 -12.75
CA VAL A 40 25.79 22.50 -12.09
C VAL A 40 25.60 22.59 -10.57
N GLY A 41 25.58 21.45 -9.88
CA GLY A 41 25.32 21.36 -8.43
C GLY A 41 23.99 20.69 -8.05
N LEU A 42 23.63 20.77 -6.76
CA LEU A 42 22.36 20.26 -6.23
C LEU A 42 21.18 21.15 -6.63
N ASN A 43 19.98 20.59 -6.76
CA ASN A 43 18.74 21.29 -7.18
C ASN A 43 18.89 22.11 -8.49
N LYS A 44 19.76 21.66 -9.38
CA LYS A 44 20.06 22.31 -10.67
C LYS A 44 18.90 22.33 -11.67
N GLY A 45 19.01 23.26 -12.62
CA GLY A 45 18.11 23.47 -13.73
C GLY A 45 17.14 24.64 -13.52
N HIS A 46 16.33 24.90 -14.55
CA HIS A 46 15.42 26.05 -14.60
C HIS A 46 14.41 26.04 -13.45
N VAL A 47 14.20 27.22 -12.86
CA VAL A 47 13.20 27.45 -11.82
C VAL A 47 11.82 27.34 -12.47
N VAL A 48 11.13 26.22 -12.22
CA VAL A 48 9.79 25.96 -12.75
C VAL A 48 8.89 25.66 -11.56
N THR A 49 7.72 26.28 -11.52
CA THR A 49 6.66 25.93 -10.57
C THR A 49 6.16 24.52 -10.88
N ARG A 50 6.50 23.57 -10.01
CA ARG A 50 6.16 22.15 -10.21
C ARG A 50 4.70 21.93 -9.84
N ARG A 51 3.91 21.41 -10.78
CA ARG A 51 2.53 21.01 -10.55
C ARG A 51 2.48 19.63 -9.89
N GLU A 52 1.67 19.48 -8.84
CA GLU A 52 1.35 18.19 -8.26
C GLU A 52 0.55 17.35 -9.28
N LEU A 53 1.14 16.23 -9.73
CA LEU A 53 0.52 15.36 -10.72
C LEU A 53 -0.40 14.33 -10.04
N ALA A 54 -1.61 14.18 -10.60
CA ALA A 54 -2.53 13.14 -10.22
C ALA A 54 -1.90 11.73 -10.43
N PRO A 55 -2.27 10.73 -9.61
CA PRO A 55 -1.70 9.40 -9.72
C PRO A 55 -2.10 8.83 -11.08
N ARG A 56 -1.10 8.44 -11.87
CA ARG A 56 -1.36 7.68 -13.09
C ARG A 56 -1.73 6.24 -12.72
N PRO A 57 -2.63 5.58 -13.45
CA PRO A 57 -3.02 4.20 -13.17
C PRO A 57 -1.84 3.22 -13.24
N ASN A 58 -0.79 3.54 -14.01
CA ASN A 58 0.47 2.77 -14.04
C ASN A 58 1.15 2.64 -12.66
N SER A 59 1.01 3.65 -11.79
CA SER A 59 1.59 3.68 -10.44
C SER A 59 0.90 2.72 -9.46
N ARG A 60 -0.19 2.08 -9.89
CA ARG A 60 -0.91 1.05 -9.14
C ARG A 60 -0.30 -0.35 -9.33
N LYS A 61 0.61 -0.54 -10.29
CA LYS A 61 1.30 -1.82 -10.52
C LYS A 61 2.12 -2.22 -9.28
N GLY A 62 2.07 -3.49 -8.89
CA GLY A 62 2.84 -4.04 -7.76
C GLY A 62 2.20 -3.88 -6.37
N LYS A 63 1.10 -3.12 -6.24
CA LYS A 63 0.33 -3.04 -4.99
C LYS A 63 -0.53 -4.30 -4.83
N THR A 64 -0.54 -4.89 -3.63
CA THR A 64 -1.41 -6.02 -3.30
C THR A 64 -2.82 -5.51 -2.95
N SER A 65 -3.84 -6.14 -3.52
CA SER A 65 -5.23 -5.91 -3.12
C SER A 65 -5.64 -6.91 -2.04
N LYS A 66 -6.68 -6.58 -1.27
CA LYS A 66 -7.24 -7.48 -0.24
C LYS A 66 -7.57 -8.87 -0.80
N ARG A 67 -8.12 -8.92 -2.02
CA ARG A 67 -8.40 -10.19 -2.72
C ARG A 67 -7.12 -10.99 -2.99
N ILE A 68 -6.06 -10.34 -3.47
CA ILE A 68 -4.80 -11.01 -3.78
C ILE A 68 -4.14 -11.55 -2.50
N LEU A 69 -4.22 -10.82 -1.40
CA LEU A 69 -3.70 -11.28 -0.10
C LEU A 69 -4.45 -12.52 0.40
N LEU A 70 -5.78 -12.52 0.34
CA LEU A 70 -6.61 -13.67 0.71
C LEU A 70 -6.29 -14.90 -0.15
N VAL A 71 -6.30 -14.76 -1.47
CA VAL A 71 -6.05 -15.87 -2.41
C VAL A 71 -4.64 -16.44 -2.20
N ARG A 72 -3.64 -15.59 -1.99
CA ARG A 72 -2.26 -16.04 -1.69
C ARG A 72 -2.14 -16.72 -0.33
N GLY A 73 -2.97 -16.35 0.65
CA GLY A 73 -3.04 -17.03 1.95
C GLY A 73 -3.57 -18.46 1.80
N VAL A 74 -4.75 -18.60 1.16
CA VAL A 74 -5.38 -19.91 0.92
C VAL A 74 -4.47 -20.85 0.14
N ILE A 75 -3.81 -20.36 -0.92
CA ILE A 75 -2.91 -21.21 -1.72
C ILE A 75 -1.71 -21.72 -0.88
N ARG A 76 -1.17 -20.90 0.03
CA ARG A 76 -0.06 -21.30 0.91
C ARG A 76 -0.49 -22.29 2.00
N GLU A 77 -1.73 -22.20 2.46
CA GLU A 77 -2.29 -23.16 3.41
C GLU A 77 -2.55 -24.52 2.74
N VAL A 78 -3.05 -24.53 1.50
CA VAL A 78 -3.40 -25.75 0.77
C VAL A 78 -2.18 -26.46 0.18
N ALA A 79 -1.26 -25.72 -0.43
CA ALA A 79 -0.13 -26.32 -1.14
C ALA A 79 0.96 -26.86 -0.20
N GLY A 80 0.88 -26.58 1.11
CA GLY A 80 2.00 -26.80 2.03
C GLY A 80 3.19 -25.89 1.74
N PHE A 81 4.25 -26.02 2.54
CA PHE A 81 5.54 -25.38 2.26
C PHE A 81 6.32 -26.15 1.20
#